data_AF-A0A353YFL7-F1
#
_entry.id   AF-A0A353YFL7-F1
#
_cell.length_a   1.000
_cell.length_b   1.000
_cell.length_c   1.000
_cell.angle_alpha   90.00
_cell.angle_beta   90.00
_cell.angle_gamma   90.00
#
_symmetry.space_group_name_H-M   'P 1'
#
loop_
_entity.id
_entity.type
_entity.pdbx_description
1 polymer ?
#
loop_
_entity_poly.entity_id
_entity_poly.type
_entity_poly.pdbx_seq_one_letter_code
_entity_poly.pdbx_strand_id
1 'polypeptide(L)'
;MIAARSRLKGTELDFYPLAALSKAGLPDTSGLPMTVKVLLEGLLRLSEAGTTDEQNVKSLAAWPKPPPNDSELPFLPARVLMQDFTGVPAVVDLAAMRSAIQRAGKDAGRVDPLVPVDLVIDHSVQVD
;
A
#
# COMPACT_ATOMS: atom_id res chain seq x y z
N MET A 1 -15.19 -2.12 12.98
CA MET A 1 -13.82 -2.56 12.67
C MET A 1 -13.88 -4.01 12.21
N ILE A 2 -13.56 -4.26 10.93
CA ILE A 2 -13.35 -5.62 10.43
C ILE A 2 -12.04 -6.13 11.04
N ALA A 3 -12.13 -6.74 12.22
CA ALA A 3 -10.97 -7.30 12.91
C ALA A 3 -10.58 -8.63 12.24
N ALA A 4 -9.59 -8.56 11.35
CA ALA A 4 -9.14 -9.70 10.55
C ALA A 4 -7.65 -10.01 10.73
N ARG A 5 -7.06 -9.71 11.90
CA ARG A 5 -5.65 -9.99 12.22
C ARG A 5 -5.50 -11.34 12.93
N SER A 6 -4.47 -12.11 12.60
CA SER A 6 -4.16 -13.40 13.21
C SER A 6 -2.67 -13.61 13.34
N ARG A 7 -2.25 -14.30 14.39
CA ARG A 7 -0.84 -14.66 14.63
C ARG A 7 -0.42 -15.82 13.74
N LEU A 8 0.70 -15.68 13.03
CA LEU A 8 1.31 -16.80 12.32
C LEU A 8 1.94 -17.76 13.34
N LYS A 9 1.54 -19.04 13.29
CA LYS A 9 1.92 -20.02 14.30
C LYS A 9 3.44 -20.20 14.36
N GLY A 10 4.00 -20.07 15.57
CA GLY A 10 5.43 -20.27 15.83
C GLY A 10 6.31 -19.07 15.48
N THR A 11 5.73 -17.91 15.16
CA THR A 11 6.48 -16.68 14.91
C THR A 11 5.89 -15.51 15.68
N GLU A 12 6.63 -14.39 15.66
CA GLU A 12 6.15 -13.11 16.18
C GLU A 12 5.39 -12.28 15.13
N LEU A 13 5.03 -12.88 13.99
CA LEU A 13 4.43 -12.20 12.85
C LEU A 13 2.92 -12.35 12.83
N ASP A 14 2.23 -11.27 12.49
CA ASP A 14 0.79 -11.29 12.25
C ASP A 14 0.48 -11.23 10.76
N PHE A 15 -0.69 -11.73 10.38
CA PHE A 15 -1.20 -11.70 9.01
C PHE A 15 -2.71 -11.49 9.01
N TYR A 16 -3.26 -11.15 7.84
CA TYR A 16 -4.68 -10.86 7.68
C TYR A 16 -5.38 -11.95 6.86
N PRO A 17 -5.90 -13.03 7.48
CA PRO A 17 -6.61 -14.06 6.74
C PRO A 17 -7.88 -13.52 6.08
N LEU A 18 -7.93 -13.50 4.75
CA LEU A 18 -9.13 -13.11 4.00
C LEU A 18 -10.35 -13.97 4.35
N ALA A 19 -10.14 -15.24 4.73
CA ALA A 19 -11.21 -16.12 5.19
C ALA A 19 -11.91 -15.63 6.48
N ALA A 20 -11.31 -14.69 7.23
CA ALA A 20 -11.99 -14.05 8.36
C ALA A 20 -13.09 -13.09 7.92
N LEU A 21 -13.08 -12.61 6.67
CA LEU A 21 -14.08 -11.68 6.16
C LEU A 21 -15.48 -12.30 6.09
N SER A 22 -15.58 -13.58 5.75
CA SER A 22 -16.88 -14.29 5.75
C SER A 22 -17.49 -14.35 7.16
N LYS A 23 -16.66 -14.52 8.19
CA LYS A 23 -17.10 -14.46 9.60
C LYS A 23 -17.58 -13.06 10.01
N ALA A 24 -17.07 -12.02 9.35
CA ALA A 24 -17.51 -10.64 9.52
C ALA A 24 -18.74 -10.28 8.67
N GLY A 25 -19.39 -11.26 8.01
CA GLY A 25 -20.59 -11.07 7.20
C GLY A 25 -20.33 -10.61 5.77
N LEU A 26 -19.08 -10.67 5.29
CA LEU A 26 -18.74 -10.36 3.90
C LEU A 26 -18.82 -11.59 2.97
N PRO A 27 -18.89 -11.40 1.65
CA PRO A 27 -18.87 -12.49 0.69
C PRO A 27 -17.65 -13.41 0.87
N ASP A 28 -17.81 -14.68 0.49
CA ASP A 28 -16.68 -15.61 0.47
C ASP A 28 -15.63 -15.17 -0.55
N THR A 29 -14.42 -14.93 -0.04
CA THR A 29 -13.28 -14.46 -0.84
C THR A 29 -12.45 -15.60 -1.42
N SER A 30 -12.77 -16.87 -1.13
CA SER A 30 -12.01 -18.03 -1.58
C SER A 30 -11.90 -18.12 -3.10
N GLY A 31 -12.98 -17.74 -3.81
CA GLY A 31 -13.07 -17.73 -5.27
C GLY A 31 -12.49 -16.49 -5.97
N LEU A 32 -12.00 -15.49 -5.24
CA LEU A 32 -11.47 -14.27 -5.87
C LEU A 32 -10.18 -14.54 -6.65
N PRO A 33 -9.93 -13.83 -7.77
CA PRO A 33 -8.64 -13.82 -8.44
C PRO A 33 -7.52 -13.40 -7.49
N MET A 34 -6.31 -13.94 -7.71
CA MET A 34 -5.17 -13.66 -6.83
C MET A 34 -4.83 -12.17 -6.75
N THR A 35 -4.96 -11.45 -7.86
CA THR A 35 -4.76 -9.99 -7.91
C THR A 35 -5.72 -9.24 -7.00
N VAL A 36 -7.00 -9.61 -6.99
CA VAL A 36 -8.02 -9.04 -6.11
C VAL A 36 -7.74 -9.38 -4.66
N LYS A 37 -7.29 -10.62 -4.37
CA LYS A 37 -6.90 -11.03 -3.02
C LYS A 37 -5.74 -10.20 -2.46
N VAL A 38 -4.73 -9.90 -3.27
CA VAL A 38 -3.59 -9.04 -2.87
C VAL A 38 -4.06 -7.62 -2.54
N LEU A 39 -4.91 -7.04 -3.39
CA LEU A 39 -5.46 -5.70 -3.16
C LEU A 39 -6.37 -5.66 -1.91
N LEU A 40 -7.19 -6.69 -1.72
CA LEU A 40 -8.11 -6.80 -0.59
C LEU A 40 -7.37 -6.95 0.75
N GLU A 41 -6.29 -7.75 0.79
CA GLU A 41 -5.43 -7.84 1.97
C GLU A 41 -4.79 -6.48 2.28
N GLY A 42 -4.29 -5.79 1.26
CA GLY A 42 -3.73 -4.45 1.42
C GLY A 42 -4.73 -3.46 2.00
N LEU A 43 -5.98 -3.47 1.54
CA LEU A 43 -7.05 -2.63 2.10
C LEU A 43 -7.38 -2.97 3.54
N LEU A 44 -7.34 -4.25 3.93
CA LEU A 44 -7.55 -4.64 5.33
C LEU A 44 -6.48 -4.05 6.24
N ARG A 45 -5.22 -4.11 5.82
CA ARG A 45 -4.10 -3.49 6.55
C ARG A 45 -4.27 -1.98 6.66
N LEU A 46 -4.63 -1.33 5.55
CA LEU A 46 -4.87 0.12 5.52
C LEU A 46 -6.07 0.53 6.37
N SER A 47 -7.12 -0.28 6.42
CA SER A 47 -8.32 -0.01 7.21
C SER A 47 -8.04 -0.15 8.70
N GLU A 48 -7.30 -1.18 9.12
CA GLU A 48 -6.84 -1.31 10.51
C GLU A 48 -5.93 -0.15 10.93
N ALA A 49 -5.05 0.31 10.02
CA ALA A 49 -4.19 1.47 10.25
C ALA A 49 -4.93 2.83 10.19
N GLY A 50 -6.25 2.84 9.93
CA GLY A 50 -7.05 4.06 9.84
C GLY A 50 -6.74 4.94 8.61
N THR A 51 -6.07 4.37 7.59
CA THR A 51 -5.71 5.07 6.34
C THR A 51 -6.84 5.00 5.30
N THR A 52 -7.76 4.05 5.42
CA THR A 52 -8.92 3.92 4.52
C THR A 52 -10.18 3.47 5.25
N ASP A 53 -11.35 3.78 4.67
CA ASP A 53 -12.65 3.34 5.17
C ASP A 53 -12.84 1.83 4.93
N GLU A 54 -13.51 1.16 5.87
CA GLU A 54 -14.00 -0.21 5.70
C GLU A 54 -14.83 -0.37 4.44
N GLN A 55 -15.55 0.67 4.01
CA GLN A 55 -16.37 0.60 2.79
C GLN A 55 -15.55 0.13 1.57
N ASN A 56 -14.27 0.51 1.46
CA ASN A 56 -13.42 0.04 0.37
C ASN A 56 -13.14 -1.47 0.44
N VAL A 57 -12.94 -2.01 1.65
CA VAL A 57 -12.82 -3.45 1.89
C VAL A 57 -14.10 -4.16 1.47
N LYS A 58 -15.26 -3.65 1.90
CA LYS A 58 -16.58 -4.24 1.60
C LYS A 58 -16.85 -4.25 0.09
N SER A 59 -16.58 -3.15 -0.59
CA SER A 59 -16.74 -3.01 -2.03
C SER A 59 -15.85 -4.00 -2.80
N LEU A 60 -14.56 -4.09 -2.47
CA LEU A 60 -13.65 -5.00 -3.18
C LEU A 60 -13.93 -6.48 -2.86
N ALA A 61 -14.34 -6.81 -1.62
CA ALA A 61 -14.75 -8.17 -1.27
C ALA A 61 -15.98 -8.65 -2.06
N ALA A 62 -16.79 -7.74 -2.59
CA ALA A 62 -17.96 -8.03 -3.41
C ALA A 62 -17.66 -8.17 -4.92
N TRP A 63 -16.38 -8.10 -5.32
CA TRP A 63 -15.97 -8.27 -6.72
C TRP A 63 -16.56 -9.56 -7.33
N PRO A 64 -17.05 -9.53 -8.59
CA PRO A 64 -16.94 -8.45 -9.58
C PRO A 64 -18.12 -7.47 -9.58
N LYS A 65 -18.93 -7.39 -8.51
CA LYS A 65 -20.01 -6.38 -8.46
C LYS A 65 -19.40 -4.98 -8.61
N PRO A 66 -19.99 -4.10 -9.44
CA PRO A 66 -19.54 -2.73 -9.55
C PRO A 66 -19.54 -2.04 -8.18
N PRO A 67 -18.50 -1.27 -7.84
CA PRO A 67 -18.51 -0.47 -6.62
C PRO A 67 -19.52 0.68 -6.75
N PRO A 68 -19.88 1.36 -5.65
CA PRO A 68 -20.61 2.62 -5.71
C PRO A 68 -19.94 3.63 -6.65
N ASN A 69 -20.73 4.54 -7.24
CA ASN A 69 -20.18 5.64 -8.04
C ASN A 69 -19.14 6.43 -7.23
N ASP A 70 -18.11 6.94 -7.91
CA ASP A 70 -17.00 7.71 -7.34
C ASP A 70 -16.17 6.95 -6.27
N SER A 71 -16.27 5.61 -6.23
CA SER A 71 -15.41 4.81 -5.36
C SER A 71 -13.96 4.82 -5.87
N GLU A 72 -13.04 5.14 -4.96
CA GLU A 72 -11.60 5.01 -5.19
C GLU A 72 -11.06 3.75 -4.50
N LEU A 73 -9.95 3.21 -5.01
CA LEU A 73 -9.28 2.06 -4.44
C LEU A 73 -7.89 2.47 -3.92
N PRO A 74 -7.74 2.78 -2.62
CA PRO A 74 -6.44 3.07 -2.05
C PRO A 74 -5.51 1.87 -2.18
N PHE A 75 -4.30 2.13 -2.65
CA PHE A 75 -3.27 1.12 -2.81
C PHE A 75 -1.95 1.64 -2.26
N LEU A 76 -1.46 0.98 -1.21
CA LEU A 76 -0.12 1.21 -0.68
C LEU A 76 0.72 -0.04 -0.98
N PRO A 77 1.67 0.03 -1.94
CA PRO A 77 2.52 -1.11 -2.26
C PRO A 77 3.46 -1.41 -1.10
N ALA A 78 3.99 -2.64 -1.05
CA ALA A 78 4.96 -3.03 -0.02
C ALA A 78 6.33 -2.38 -0.21
N ARG A 79 6.68 -1.98 -1.44
CA ARG A 79 7.92 -1.29 -1.82
C ARG A 79 7.77 -0.64 -3.19
N VAL A 80 8.68 0.27 -3.52
CA VAL A 80 8.79 0.90 -4.84
C VAL A 80 10.11 0.49 -5.48
N LEU A 81 10.08 0.15 -6.77
CA LEU A 81 11.28 -0.04 -7.58
C LEU A 81 11.37 1.14 -8.55
N MET A 82 12.50 1.82 -8.55
CA MET A 82 12.76 2.97 -9.42
C MET A 82 13.95 2.70 -10.32
N GLN A 83 13.91 3.25 -11.52
CA GLN A 83 15.05 3.32 -12.45
C GLN A 83 15.65 4.72 -12.43
N ASP A 84 16.87 4.90 -12.90
CA ASP A 84 17.67 6.14 -12.78
C ASP A 84 17.01 7.39 -13.38
N PHE A 85 16.40 7.32 -14.56
CA PHE A 85 15.79 8.50 -15.19
C PHE A 85 14.61 9.09 -14.39
N THR A 86 13.85 8.28 -13.65
CA THR A 86 12.76 8.76 -12.79
C THR A 86 13.16 8.82 -11.32
N GLY A 87 14.14 8.01 -10.91
CA GLY A 87 14.72 7.95 -9.58
C GLY A 87 15.45 9.23 -9.22
N VAL A 88 16.30 9.74 -10.11
CA VAL A 88 17.07 10.95 -9.85
C VAL A 88 16.14 12.17 -9.63
N PRO A 89 15.16 12.47 -10.50
CA PRO A 89 14.20 13.54 -10.24
C PRO A 89 13.43 13.37 -8.92
N ALA A 90 13.00 12.15 -8.57
CA ALA A 90 12.28 11.93 -7.33
C ALA A 90 13.15 12.16 -6.07
N VAL A 91 14.43 11.81 -6.12
CA VAL A 91 15.38 12.11 -5.04
C VAL A 91 15.64 13.61 -4.94
N VAL A 92 15.70 14.32 -6.07
CA VAL A 92 15.78 15.79 -6.10
C VAL A 92 14.54 16.42 -5.46
N ASP A 93 13.35 15.90 -5.76
CA ASP A 93 12.10 16.36 -5.13
C ASP A 93 12.12 16.13 -3.61
N LEU A 94 12.61 14.97 -3.15
CA LEU A 94 12.79 14.68 -1.72
C LEU A 94 13.71 15.70 -1.05
N ALA A 95 14.83 16.05 -1.69
CA ALA A 95 15.76 17.07 -1.20
C ALA A 95 15.14 18.47 -1.17
N ALA A 96 14.33 18.82 -2.19
CA ALA A 96 13.60 20.08 -2.26
C ALA A 96 12.56 20.19 -1.13
N MET A 97 11.80 19.11 -0.88
CA MET A 97 10.83 19.01 0.21
C MET A 97 11.51 19.14 1.58
N ARG A 98 12.65 18.47 1.81
CA ARG A 98 13.46 18.62 3.02
C ARG A 98 13.90 20.06 3.24
N SER A 99 14.39 20.71 2.19
CA SER A 99 14.80 22.11 2.25
C SER A 99 13.62 23.04 2.57
N ALA A 100 12.44 22.77 2.03
CA ALA A 100 11.23 23.54 2.31
C ALA A 100 10.77 23.39 3.76
N ILE A 101 10.78 22.17 4.30
CA ILE A 101 10.44 21.88 5.71
C ILE A 101 11.42 22.55 6.67
N GLN A 102 12.72 22.54 6.36
CA GLN A 102 13.73 23.24 7.16
C GLN A 102 13.51 24.76 7.16
N ARG A 103 13.24 25.37 6.00
CA ARG A 103 12.90 26.82 5.92
C ARG A 103 11.64 27.18 6.70
N ALA A 104 10.71 26.23 6.83
CA ALA A 104 9.51 26.37 7.67
C ALA A 104 9.77 26.14 9.18
N GLY A 105 11.02 25.95 9.60
CA GLY A 105 11.40 25.73 11.00
C GLY A 105 10.98 24.35 11.54
N LYS A 106 10.71 23.39 10.66
CA LYS A 106 10.28 22.02 11.00
C LYS A 106 11.43 21.03 10.78
N ASP A 107 11.31 19.86 11.39
CA ASP A 107 12.28 18.78 11.22
C ASP A 107 12.22 18.17 9.81
N ALA A 108 13.28 18.36 9.03
CA ALA A 108 13.43 17.82 7.69
C ALA A 108 13.51 16.28 7.67
N GLY A 109 13.91 15.64 8.78
CA GLY A 109 13.95 14.18 8.91
C GLY A 109 12.58 13.52 8.79
N ARG A 110 11.49 14.29 8.91
CA ARG A 110 10.11 13.82 8.68
C ARG A 110 9.78 13.60 7.20
N VAL A 111 10.63 14.07 6.29
CA VAL A 111 10.47 13.87 4.85
C VAL A 111 11.34 12.69 4.44
N ASP A 112 10.74 11.50 4.40
CA ASP A 112 11.39 10.26 4.03
C ASP A 112 10.37 9.31 3.37
N PRO A 113 10.80 8.36 2.52
CA PRO A 113 9.89 7.37 1.93
C PRO A 113 9.16 6.54 3.00
N LEU A 114 7.85 6.36 2.83
CA LEU A 114 7.03 5.56 3.76
C LEU A 114 7.20 4.05 3.60
N VAL A 115 7.70 3.62 2.45
CA VAL A 115 7.95 2.22 2.10
C VAL A 115 9.36 2.09 1.54
N PRO A 116 9.99 0.90 1.61
CA PRO A 116 11.29 0.68 1.00
C PRO A 116 11.29 1.06 -0.48
N VAL A 117 12.37 1.71 -0.90
CA VAL A 117 12.60 2.11 -2.30
C VAL A 117 13.92 1.54 -2.77
N ASP A 118 13.89 0.74 -3.82
CA ASP A 118 15.07 0.21 -4.50
C ASP A 118 15.32 1.06 -5.76
N LEU A 119 16.47 1.72 -5.87
CA LEU A 119 16.88 2.44 -7.08
C LEU A 119 17.87 1.60 -7.89
N VAL A 120 17.52 1.31 -9.13
CA VAL A 120 18.35 0.59 -10.09
C VAL A 120 18.92 1.58 -11.10
N ILE A 121 20.23 1.53 -11.32
CA ILE A 121 20.92 2.30 -12.34
C ILE A 121 21.25 1.34 -13.48
N ASP A 122 20.44 1.37 -14.53
CA ASP A 122 20.52 0.45 -15.67
C ASP A 122 20.50 1.16 -17.03
N HIS A 123 20.05 2.40 -17.11
CA HIS A 123 20.02 3.18 -18.35
C HIS A 123 21.23 4.11 -18.54
N SER A 124 22.21 4.05 -17.65
CA SER A 124 23.34 4.98 -17.61
C SER A 124 24.49 4.62 -18.55
N VAL A 125 24.50 3.43 -19.15
CA VAL A 125 25.57 2.99 -20.06
C VAL A 125 25.04 2.96 -21.49
N GLN A 126 25.61 3.82 -22.34
CA GLN A 126 25.39 3.79 -23.78
C GLN A 126 26.60 3.08 -24.42
N VAL A 127 26.35 2.28 -25.47
CA VAL A 127 27.42 1.70 -26.29
C VAL A 127 27.62 2.66 -27.46
N ASP A 128 28.65 3.49 -27.35
CA ASP A 128 29.11 4.36 -28.43
C ASP A 128 29.88 3.58 -29.52
#